data_AF-A0A444IVQ9-F1
#
_entry.id   AF-A0A444IVQ9-F1
#
_cell.length_a   1.000
_cell.length_b   1.000
_cell.length_c   1.000
_cell.angle_alpha   90.00
_cell.angle_beta   90.00
_cell.angle_gamma   90.00
#
_symmetry.space_group_name_H-M   'P 1'
#
loop_
_entity.id
_entity.type
_entity.pdbx_description
1 polymer ?
#
loop_
_entity_poly.entity_id
_entity_poly.type
_entity_poly.pdbx_seq_one_letter_code
_entity_poly.pdbx_strand_id
1 'polypeptide(L)' 'MFATRSPMRPNPIAVSELKVLAVDGCRIEVSGLDILDGTPIVDIKNKPEKKP' A
#
# COMPACT_ATOMS: atom_id res chain seq x y z
N MET A 1 9.05 -8.32 -16.58
CA MET A 1 8.82 -8.28 -15.13
C MET A 1 9.19 -6.93 -14.52
N PHE A 2 10.45 -6.49 -14.54
CA PHE A 2 10.84 -5.20 -13.91
C PHE A 2 10.24 -3.95 -14.57
N ALA A 3 9.86 -4.03 -15.84
CA ALA A 3 9.15 -2.96 -16.55
C ALA A 3 7.63 -2.95 -16.31
N THR A 4 7.11 -3.78 -15.39
CA THR A 4 5.67 -3.95 -15.14
C THR A 4 5.37 -3.93 -13.64
N ARG A 5 4.10 -3.76 -13.28
CA ARG A 5 3.58 -3.93 -11.91
C ARG A 5 2.94 -5.30 -11.69
N SER A 6 3.44 -6.35 -12.35
CA SER A 6 2.88 -7.70 -12.18
C SER A 6 3.09 -8.20 -10.74
N PRO A 7 2.08 -8.83 -10.11
CA PRO A 7 2.23 -9.46 -8.81
C PRO A 7 3.16 -10.70 -8.86
N MET A 8 3.32 -11.30 -10.04
CA MET A 8 4.22 -12.42 -10.27
C MET A 8 5.66 -11.91 -10.40
N ARG A 9 6.39 -11.82 -9.28
CA ARG A 9 7.80 -11.40 -9.20
C ARG A 9 8.56 -12.14 -8.08
N PRO A 10 9.91 -12.27 -8.14
CA PRO A 10 10.69 -13.02 -7.13
C PRO A 10 10.42 -12.57 -5.69
N ASN A 11 10.24 -11.26 -5.50
CA ASN A 11 9.86 -10.67 -4.22
C ASN A 11 8.47 -10.05 -4.38
N PRO A 12 7.36 -10.72 -4.00
CA PRO A 12 5.98 -10.30 -4.27
C PRO A 12 5.53 -9.14 -3.34
N ILE A 13 6.30 -8.06 -3.33
CA ILE A 13 6.04 -6.83 -2.59
C ILE A 13 5.49 -5.79 -3.56
N ALA A 14 4.33 -5.26 -3.22
CA ALA A 14 3.67 -4.15 -3.91
C ALA A 14 3.67 -2.89 -3.02
N VAL A 15 3.49 -1.73 -3.64
CA VAL A 15 3.38 -0.43 -2.94
C VAL A 15 2.16 0.28 -3.50
N SER A 16 1.24 0.65 -2.62
CA SER A 16 0.01 1.38 -2.97
C SER A 16 -0.05 2.68 -2.19
N GLU A 17 -0.46 3.75 -2.86
CA GLU A 17 -0.83 5.00 -2.20
C GLU A 17 -2.29 4.91 -1.77
N LEU A 18 -2.59 5.27 -0.53
CA LEU A 18 -3.92 5.18 0.05
C LEU A 18 -4.33 6.50 0.69
N LYS A 19 -5.63 6.66 0.92
CA LYS A 19 -6.18 7.72 1.75
C LYS A 19 -6.56 7.14 3.11
N VAL A 20 -6.06 7.75 4.18
CA VAL A 20 -6.49 7.44 5.55
C VAL A 20 -7.83 8.11 5.81
N LEU A 21 -8.81 7.33 6.28
CA LEU A 21 -10.16 7.79 6.62
C LEU A 21 -10.32 7.94 8.13
N ALA A 22 -9.85 6.95 8.89
CA ALA A 22 -9.87 6.94 10.35
C ALA A 22 -8.73 6.10 10.93
N VAL A 23 -8.37 6.37 12.19
CA VAL A 23 -7.41 5.58 12.97
C VAL A 23 -8.05 5.25 14.30
N ASP A 24 -8.13 3.96 14.63
CA ASP A 24 -8.67 3.43 15.88
C ASP A 24 -7.67 2.43 16.50
N GLY A 25 -6.84 2.92 17.43
CA GLY A 25 -5.76 2.15 18.03
C GLY A 25 -4.81 1.59 16.98
N CYS A 26 -4.81 0.27 16.80
CA CYS A 26 -3.97 -0.44 15.82
C CYS A 26 -4.69 -0.73 14.49
N ARG A 27 -5.89 -0.17 14.27
CA ARG A 27 -6.65 -0.31 13.02
C ARG A 27 -6.67 1.02 12.27
N ILE A 28 -6.50 0.94 10.95
CA ILE A 28 -6.53 2.09 10.06
C ILE A 28 -7.59 1.81 9.01
N GLU A 29 -8.62 2.66 8.96
CA GLU A 29 -9.60 2.64 7.88
C GLU A 29 -9.05 3.44 6.71
N VAL A 30 -9.02 2.83 5.52
CA VAL A 30 -8.37 3.40 4.34
C VAL A 30 -9.21 3.18 3.09
N SER A 31 -8.96 3.98 2.06
CA SER A 31 -9.51 3.78 0.72
C SER A 31 -8.44 3.87 -0.37
N GLY A 32 -8.73 3.27 -1.54
CA GLY A 32 -7.85 3.27 -2.70
C GLY A 32 -6.85 2.10 -2.78
N LEU A 33 -7.07 1.03 -2.01
CA LEU A 33 -6.25 -0.18 -2.08
C LEU A 33 -6.75 -1.16 -3.15
N ASP A 34 -5.80 -1.86 -3.77
CA ASP A 34 -5.99 -2.88 -4.80
C ASP A 34 -5.45 -4.26 -4.35
N ILE A 35 -5.75 -4.64 -3.11
CA ILE A 35 -5.29 -5.87 -2.48
C ILE A 35 -6.46 -6.77 -2.06
N LEU A 36 -6.19 -8.06 -1.86
CA LEU A 36 -7.17 -9.01 -1.36
C LEU A 36 -7.25 -8.95 0.17
N ASP A 37 -8.39 -9.37 0.72
CA ASP A 37 -8.53 -9.55 2.16
C ASP A 37 -7.48 -10.54 2.70
N GLY A 38 -6.93 -10.26 3.88
CA GLY A 38 -5.84 -11.02 4.48
C GLY A 38 -4.46 -10.82 3.84
N THR A 39 -4.29 -9.93 2.86
CA THR A 39 -2.96 -9.60 2.30
C THR A 39 -2.06 -9.02 3.41
N PRO A 40 -0.87 -9.60 3.67
CA PRO A 40 0.00 -9.15 4.75
C PRO A 40 0.62 -7.78 4.46
N ILE A 41 0.57 -6.90 5.45
CA ILE A 41 1.23 -5.59 5.40
C ILE A 41 2.64 -5.72 5.98
N VAL A 42 3.63 -5.29 5.20
CA VAL A 42 5.05 -5.39 5.58
C VAL A 42 5.64 -4.07 6.07
N ASP A 43 5.08 -2.94 5.64
CA ASP A 43 5.61 -1.60 5.95
C ASP A 43 4.56 -0.51 5.67
N ILE A 44 4.66 0.62 6.37
CA ILE A 44 3.82 1.82 6.22
C ILE A 44 4.73 3.05 6.23
N LYS A 45 4.58 3.93 5.24
CA LYS A 45 5.36 5.17 5.13
C LYS A 45 4.47 6.38 4.91
N ASN A 46 4.93 7.54 5.39
CA ASN A 46 4.31 8.80 5.02
C ASN A 46 4.58 9.09 3.53
N LYS A 47 3.57 9.60 2.82
CA LYS A 47 3.77 10.08 1.46
C LYS A 47 4.58 11.39 1.51
N PRO A 48 5.69 11.51 0.78
CA PRO A 48 6.40 12.79 0.70
C PRO A 48 5.53 13.84 0.02
N GLU A 49 5.63 15.08 0.48
CA GLU A 49 4.97 16.21 -0.19
C GLU A 49 5.45 16.31 -1.64
N LYS A 50 4.52 16.56 -2.57
CA LYS A 50 4.91 16.89 -3.93
C LYS A 50 5.59 18.26 -3.88
N LYS A 51 6.89 18.30 -4.17
CA LYS A 51 7.56 19.56 -4.49
C LYS A 51 6.83 20.18 -5.70
N PRO A 52 6.63 21.51 -5.70
CA PRO A 52 6.00 22.20 -6.83
C PRO A 52 6.77 21.97 -8.14
#